data_AF-A0AAW7BT77-F1
#
_entry.id   AF-A0AAW7BT77-F1
#
_cell.length_a   1.000
_cell.length_b   1.000
_cell.length_c   1.000
_cell.angle_alpha   90.00
_cell.angle_beta   90.00
_cell.angle_gamma   90.00
#
_symmetry.space_group_name_H-M   'P 1'
#
loop_
_entity.id
_entity.type
_entity.pdbx_description
1 polymer ?
#
loop_
_entity_poly.entity_id
_entity_poly.type
_entity_poly.pdbx_seq_one_letter_code
_entity_poly.pdbx_strand_id
1 'polypeptide(L)'
;MLRKNVTGMNQQEFALACSLDVTTLRKLERNQMSPDLELLGSILHLFGLQLSIIKQDRKAWRWSAAEKEYIDRCRPKIAKAE
;
A
#
# COMPACT_ATOMS: atom_id res chain seq x y z
N MET A 1 1.24 7.32 16.30
CA MET A 1 0.70 5.96 16.19
C MET A 1 -0.58 6.02 15.39
N LEU A 2 -0.78 5.15 14.39
CA LEU A 2 -1.92 5.18 13.45
C LEU A 2 -3.27 5.35 14.16
N ARG A 3 -3.47 4.57 15.23
CA ARG A 3 -4.63 4.63 16.11
C ARG A 3 -4.88 6.02 16.72
N LYS A 4 -3.88 6.63 17.37
CA LYS A 4 -4.04 7.95 18.02
C LYS A 4 -4.17 9.09 17.01
N ASN A 5 -3.45 8.98 15.88
CA ASN A 5 -3.29 10.09 14.95
C ASN A 5 -4.39 10.13 13.87
N VAL A 6 -5.00 8.99 13.56
CA VAL A 6 -5.96 8.87 12.45
C VAL A 6 -7.37 8.55 12.96
N THR A 7 -7.52 7.59 13.86
CA THR A 7 -8.86 7.11 14.28
C THR A 7 -9.32 7.66 15.61
N GLY A 8 -8.41 8.16 16.47
CA GLY A 8 -8.73 8.63 17.82
C GLY A 8 -9.12 7.54 18.82
N MET A 9 -9.12 6.27 18.39
CA MET A 9 -9.58 5.12 19.19
C MET A 9 -8.59 4.75 20.31
N ASN A 10 -9.09 4.18 21.39
CA ASN A 10 -8.27 3.51 22.39
C ASN A 10 -7.74 2.15 21.87
N GLN A 11 -6.78 1.53 22.57
CA GLN A 11 -6.09 0.33 22.05
C GLN A 11 -7.04 -0.86 21.87
N GLN A 12 -8.06 -1.00 22.73
CA GLN A 12 -9.04 -2.09 22.65
C GLN A 12 -10.02 -1.86 21.51
N GLU A 13 -10.51 -0.63 21.34
CA GLU A 13 -11.41 -0.24 20.25
C GLU A 13 -10.76 -0.48 18.88
N PHE A 14 -9.51 -0.06 18.72
CA PHE A 14 -8.78 -0.25 17.47
C PHE A 14 -8.49 -1.73 17.18
N ALA A 15 -8.15 -2.51 18.21
CA ALA A 15 -7.94 -3.95 18.07
C ALA A 15 -9.24 -4.63 17.60
N LEU A 16 -10.37 -4.29 18.20
CA LEU A 16 -11.69 -4.80 17.81
C LEU A 16 -12.04 -4.40 16.37
N ALA A 17 -11.81 -3.14 16.00
CA ALA A 17 -12.14 -2.62 14.67
C ALA A 17 -11.31 -3.28 13.55
N CYS A 18 -10.05 -3.63 13.84
CA CYS A 18 -9.20 -4.40 12.93
C CYS A 18 -9.36 -5.91 13.09
N SER A 19 -10.24 -6.41 13.98
CA SER A 19 -10.36 -7.84 14.33
C SER A 19 -9.01 -8.48 14.72
N LEU A 20 -8.22 -7.77 15.51
CA LEU A 20 -6.90 -8.17 16.01
C LEU A 20 -6.93 -8.39 17.53
N ASP A 21 -6.03 -9.26 18.02
CA ASP A 21 -5.73 -9.33 19.45
C ASP A 21 -4.99 -8.06 19.91
N VAL A 22 -5.37 -7.52 21.08
CA VAL A 22 -4.74 -6.36 21.71
C VAL A 22 -3.23 -6.57 21.91
N THR A 23 -2.82 -7.81 22.20
CA THR A 23 -1.42 -8.21 22.37
C THR A 23 -0.66 -8.10 21.05
N THR A 24 -1.27 -8.55 19.96
CA THR A 24 -0.73 -8.42 18.60
C THR A 24 -0.62 -6.97 18.20
N LEU A 25 -1.67 -6.17 18.45
CA LEU A 25 -1.63 -4.73 18.21
C LEU A 25 -0.52 -4.04 19.02
N ARG A 26 -0.31 -4.43 20.28
CA ARG A 26 0.76 -3.87 21.12
C ARG A 26 2.15 -4.20 20.60
N LYS A 27 2.36 -5.42 20.10
CA LYS A 27 3.63 -5.82 19.46
C LYS A 27 3.86 -5.05 18.16
N LEU A 28 2.82 -4.90 17.34
CA LEU A 28 2.84 -4.12 16.11
C LEU A 28 3.18 -2.65 16.39
N GLU A 29 2.51 -2.03 17.36
CA GLU A 29 2.73 -0.64 17.78
C GLU A 29 4.15 -0.39 18.32
N ARG A 30 4.82 -1.42 18.84
CA ARG A 30 6.21 -1.37 19.35
C ARG A 30 7.25 -1.81 18.33
N ASN A 31 6.87 -2.08 17.07
CA ASN A 31 7.74 -2.66 16.05
C ASN A 31 8.43 -3.97 16.49
N GLN A 32 7.76 -4.78 17.33
CA GLN A 32 8.26 -6.07 17.84
C GLN A 32 7.82 -7.26 17.00
N MET A 33 7.06 -7.04 15.93
CA MET A 33 6.65 -8.09 15.00
C MET A 33 6.60 -7.56 13.56
N SER A 34 6.92 -8.42 12.60
CA SER A 34 6.59 -8.17 11.20
C SER A 34 5.13 -8.57 10.96
N PRO A 35 4.25 -7.65 10.51
CA PRO A 35 2.89 -8.01 10.13
C PRO A 35 2.91 -8.95 8.91
N ASP A 36 2.04 -9.94 8.91
CA ASP A 36 1.73 -10.70 7.70
C ASP A 36 0.73 -9.92 6.81
N LEU A 37 0.48 -10.46 5.61
CA LEU A 37 -0.42 -9.83 4.63
C LEU A 37 -1.87 -9.80 5.11
N GLU A 38 -2.30 -10.79 5.90
CA GLU A 38 -3.66 -10.85 6.44
C GLU A 38 -3.88 -9.73 7.46
N LEU A 39 -2.96 -9.59 8.42
CA LEU A 39 -2.99 -8.54 9.44
C LEU A 39 -2.93 -7.15 8.81
N LEU A 40 -2.09 -6.97 7.78
CA LEU A 40 -2.05 -5.71 7.03
C LEU A 40 -3.37 -5.45 6.30
N GLY A 41 -3.97 -6.48 5.70
CA GLY A 41 -5.29 -6.43 5.08
C GLY A 41 -6.38 -5.98 6.05
N SER A 42 -6.44 -6.56 7.25
CA SER A 42 -7.43 -6.21 8.27
C SER A 42 -7.31 -4.77 8.75
N ILE A 43 -6.07 -4.27 8.91
CA ILE A 43 -5.83 -2.87 9.27
C ILE A 43 -6.26 -1.94 8.13
N LEU A 44 -5.92 -2.28 6.89
CA LEU A 44 -6.30 -1.48 5.72
C LEU A 44 -7.81 -1.45 5.52
N HIS A 45 -8.51 -2.55 5.81
CA HIS A 45 -9.96 -2.62 5.72
C HIS A 45 -10.66 -1.59 6.61
N LEU A 46 -10.11 -1.29 7.79
CA LEU A 46 -10.61 -0.23 8.67
C LEU A 46 -10.65 1.15 7.98
N PHE A 47 -9.75 1.38 7.03
CA PHE A 47 -9.65 2.63 6.26
C PHE A 47 -10.34 2.54 4.89
N GLY A 48 -11.10 1.48 4.62
CA GLY A 48 -11.71 1.24 3.31
C GLY A 48 -10.68 0.90 2.22
N LEU A 49 -9.46 0.50 2.61
CA LEU A 49 -8.41 0.09 1.70
C LEU A 49 -8.38 -1.43 1.58
N GLN A 50 -8.19 -1.92 0.36
CA GLN A 50 -8.09 -3.36 0.08
C GLN A 50 -6.67 -3.71 -0.36
N LEU A 51 -6.03 -4.63 0.37
CA LEU A 51 -4.75 -5.21 -0.02
C LEU A 51 -4.99 -6.34 -1.02
N SER A 52 -4.29 -6.33 -2.15
CA SER A 52 -4.33 -7.42 -3.12
C SER A 52 -2.95 -7.67 -3.72
N ILE A 53 -2.60 -8.96 -3.86
CA ILE A 53 -1.34 -9.37 -4.46
C ILE A 53 -1.54 -9.45 -5.96
N ILE A 54 -0.95 -8.51 -6.69
CA ILE A 54 -0.92 -8.58 -8.15
C ILE A 54 0.36 -9.32 -8.54
N LYS A 55 0.21 -10.50 -9.15
CA LYS A 55 1.33 -11.20 -9.75
C LYS A 55 1.81 -10.38 -10.95
N GLN A 56 2.91 -9.66 -10.77
CA GLN A 56 3.48 -8.87 -11.85
C GLN A 56 4.22 -9.79 -12.82
N ASP A 57 3.81 -9.79 -14.09
CA ASP A 57 4.65 -10.27 -15.18
C ASP A 57 5.84 -9.29 -15.30
N ARG A 58 7.08 -9.79 -15.36
CA ARG A 58 8.28 -8.93 -15.55
C ARG A 58 8.15 -8.03 -16.79
N LYS A 59 7.32 -8.40 -17.77
CA LYS A 59 7.02 -7.56 -18.93
C LYS A 59 6.06 -6.40 -18.63
N ALA A 60 5.22 -6.49 -17.60
CA ALA A 60 4.24 -5.46 -17.21
C ALA A 60 4.88 -4.23 -16.56
N TRP A 61 6.08 -4.38 -15.98
CA TRP A 61 6.89 -3.23 -15.51
C TRP A 61 7.35 -2.32 -16.64
N ARG A 62 7.20 -2.75 -17.91
CA ARG A 62 7.82 -2.01 -19.00
C ARG A 62 7.19 -0.66 -19.22
N TRP A 63 5.89 -0.45 -19.02
CA TRP A 63 5.29 0.88 -19.20
C TRP A 63 4.09 1.10 -18.28
N SER A 64 4.24 1.95 -17.26
CA SER A 64 3.07 2.71 -16.82
C SER A 64 2.65 3.61 -18.00
N ALA A 65 1.36 3.72 -18.30
CA ALA A 65 0.89 4.55 -19.42
C ALA A 65 1.43 6.00 -19.33
N ALA A 66 1.60 6.50 -18.11
CA ALA A 66 2.20 7.80 -17.82
C ALA A 66 3.68 7.91 -18.23
N GLU A 67 4.47 6.86 -18.02
CA GLU A 67 5.89 6.84 -18.39
C GLU A 67 6.08 6.69 -19.90
N LYS A 68 5.21 5.93 -20.58
CA LYS A 68 5.18 5.88 -22.05
C LYS A 68 4.83 7.23 -22.66
N GLU A 69 3.84 7.91 -22.09
CA GLU A 69 3.45 9.26 -22.51
C GLU A 69 4.56 10.30 -22.25
N TYR A 70 5.29 10.17 -21.15
CA TYR A 70 6.47 11.02 -20.89
C TYR A 70 7.59 10.77 -21.91
N ILE A 71 7.92 9.50 -22.20
CA ILE A 71 8.96 9.15 -23.17
C ILE A 71 8.59 9.59 -24.58
N ASP A 72 7.35 9.37 -25.04
CA ASP A 72 6.88 9.81 -26.36
C ASP A 72 6.90 11.34 -26.51
N ARG A 73 6.61 12.07 -25.43
CA ARG A 73 6.71 13.53 -25.37
C ARG A 73 8.15 14.03 -25.41
N CYS A 74 9.08 13.33 -24.75
CA CYS A 74 10.50 13.69 -24.66
C CYS A 74 11.33 13.15 -25.84
N ARG A 75 10.80 12.25 -26.67
CA ARG A 75 11.51 11.73 -27.84
C ARG A 75 11.65 12.87 -28.88
N PRO A 76 12.87 13.31 -29.22
CA PRO A 76 13.02 14.33 -30.25
C PRO A 76 12.45 13.77 -31.55
N LYS A 77 11.55 14.53 -32.18
CA LYS A 77 11.10 14.27 -33.55
C LYS A 77 12.31 14.45 -34.44
N ILE A 78 13.06 13.38 -34.70
CA ILE A 78 14.06 13.40 -35.76
C ILE A 78 13.27 13.58 -37.04
N ALA A 79 13.21 14.83 -37.52
CA ALA A 79 12.71 15.14 -38.84
C ALA A 79 13.60 14.36 -39.81
N LYS A 80 13.00 13.44 -40.57
CA LYS A 80 13.70 12.79 -41.67
C LYS A 80 14.04 13.90 -42.66
N ALA A 81 15.34 14.18 -42.81
CA ALA A 81 15.85 14.95 -43.94
C ALA A 81 15.72 14.05 -45.18
N GLU A 82 14.98 14.56 -46.17
CA GLU A 82 14.92 14.06 -47.55
C GLU A 82 16.28 14.13 -48.24
#